data_AF-A0A351T5T2-F1
#
_entry.id   AF-A0A351T5T2-F1
#
_cell.length_a   1.000
_cell.length_b   1.000
_cell.length_c   1.000
_cell.angle_alpha   90.00
_cell.angle_beta   90.00
_cell.angle_gamma   90.00
#
_symmetry.space_group_name_H-M   'P 1'
#
loop_
_entity.id
_entity.type
_entity.pdbx_description
1 polymer ?
#
loop_
_entity_poly.entity_id
_entity_poly.type
_entity_poly.pdbx_seq_one_letter_code
_entity_poly.pdbx_strand_id
1 'polypeptide(L)'
;MAQFDTVIKNGMIFDGTRIPRYRADIGIKDGVIARIGHIDVSEAAKVVDAEGLHVAPGFIDLHTHYDAQLFWDPYCTLSSWHGITSVVIGNCG
;
A
#
# COMPACT_ATOMS: atom_id res chain seq x y z
N MET A 1 -8.34 6.98 22.59
CA MET A 1 -8.42 7.22 21.13
C MET A 1 -7.47 6.23 20.49
N ALA A 2 -7.82 5.65 19.34
CA ALA A 2 -6.94 4.74 18.63
C ALA A 2 -5.60 5.43 18.28
N GLN A 3 -4.50 4.72 18.48
CA GLN A 3 -3.15 5.20 18.19
C GLN A 3 -2.86 5.20 16.68
N PHE A 4 -3.46 4.25 15.94
CA PHE A 4 -3.33 4.12 14.48
C PHE A 4 -4.70 4.24 13.81
N ASP A 5 -4.75 4.85 12.63
CA ASP A 5 -5.99 4.96 11.84
C ASP A 5 -6.32 3.63 11.16
N THR A 6 -5.29 2.89 10.74
CA THR A 6 -5.43 1.53 10.19
C THR A 6 -4.26 0.67 10.62
N VAL A 7 -4.53 -0.57 10.99
CA VAL A 7 -3.50 -1.60 11.17
C VAL A 7 -3.75 -2.74 10.18
N ILE A 8 -2.72 -3.09 9.41
CA ILE A 8 -2.68 -4.31 8.60
C ILE A 8 -2.05 -5.38 9.49
N LYS A 9 -2.84 -6.39 9.88
CA LYS A 9 -2.45 -7.45 10.81
C LYS A 9 -1.98 -8.70 10.08
N ASN A 10 -1.05 -9.42 10.71
CA ASN A 10 -0.65 -10.78 10.33
C ASN A 10 -0.05 -10.94 8.92
N GLY A 11 0.42 -9.85 8.32
CA GLY A 11 0.94 -9.86 6.96
C GLY A 11 2.30 -10.55 6.84
N MET A 12 2.53 -11.19 5.70
CA MET A 12 3.89 -11.52 5.23
C MET A 12 4.44 -10.34 4.45
N ILE A 13 5.36 -9.60 5.06
CA ILE A 13 5.90 -8.35 4.53
C ILE A 13 7.05 -8.59 3.55
N PHE A 14 6.97 -7.92 2.40
CA PHE A 14 8.05 -7.70 1.45
C PHE A 14 8.29 -6.19 1.38
N ASP A 15 9.33 -5.66 2.01
CA ASP A 15 9.54 -4.21 2.15
C ASP A 15 10.23 -3.53 0.96
N GLY A 16 10.62 -4.29 -0.06
CA GLY A 16 11.30 -3.79 -1.25
C GLY A 16 12.80 -3.52 -1.06
N THR A 17 13.37 -3.73 0.13
CA THR A 17 14.81 -3.49 0.38
C THR A 17 15.68 -4.72 0.09
N ARG A 18 15.11 -5.73 -0.58
CA ARG A 18 15.75 -7.00 -0.96
C ARG A 18 16.18 -7.88 0.21
N ILE A 19 15.60 -7.68 1.39
CA ILE A 19 15.75 -8.63 2.51
C ILE A 19 14.72 -9.77 2.39
N PRO A 20 14.95 -10.92 3.04
CA PRO A 20 13.95 -11.98 3.11
C PRO A 20 12.63 -11.48 3.70
N ARG A 21 11.51 -12.03 3.21
CA ARG A 21 10.18 -11.76 3.74
C ARG A 21 10.07 -12.11 5.22
N TYR A 22 9.29 -11.34 5.97
CA TYR A 22 9.08 -11.55 7.42
C TYR A 22 7.63 -11.28 7.81
N ARG A 23 7.20 -11.84 8.95
CA ARG A 23 5.84 -11.65 9.48
C ARG A 23 5.82 -10.48 10.45
N ALA A 24 4.93 -9.51 10.22
CA ALA A 24 4.70 -8.39 11.13
C ALA A 24 3.36 -7.69 10.80
N ASP A 25 2.96 -6.76 11.66
CA ASP A 25 1.84 -5.84 11.44
C ASP A 25 2.37 -4.48 10.98
N ILE A 26 1.53 -3.72 10.27
CA ILE A 26 1.82 -2.35 9.83
C ILE A 26 0.78 -1.41 10.40
N GLY A 27 1.22 -0.44 11.19
CA GLY A 27 0.39 0.65 11.72
C GLY A 27 0.51 1.89 10.86
N ILE A 28 -0.63 2.38 10.37
CA ILE A 28 -0.76 3.58 9.54
C ILE A 28 -1.41 4.68 10.36
N LYS A 29 -0.81 5.87 10.37
CA LYS A 29 -1.34 7.07 11.03
C LYS A 29 -1.15 8.27 10.11
N ASP A 30 -2.20 9.06 9.91
CA ASP A 30 -2.19 10.28 9.09
C ASP A 30 -1.60 10.06 7.69
N GLY A 31 -1.93 8.91 7.08
CA GLY A 31 -1.48 8.52 5.74
C GLY A 31 -0.04 8.01 5.64
N VAL A 32 0.70 7.89 6.75
CA VAL A 32 2.08 7.38 6.77
C VAL A 32 2.20 6.08 7.54
N ILE A 33 3.19 5.27 7.18
CA ILE A 33 3.57 4.08 7.95
C ILE A 33 4.25 4.57 9.24
N ALA A 34 3.56 4.45 10.37
CA ALA A 34 4.02 4.93 11.67
C ALA A 34 4.75 3.84 12.48
N ARG A 35 4.44 2.56 12.22
CA ARG A 35 5.08 1.42 12.90
C ARG A 35 5.03 0.17 12.03
N ILE A 36 6.09 -0.63 12.09
CA ILE A 36 6.13 -2.02 11.62
C ILE A 36 6.57 -2.89 12.79
N GLY A 37 5.82 -3.95 13.10
CA GLY A 37 6.10 -4.83 14.22
C GLY A 37 4.82 -5.46 14.77
N HIS A 38 4.84 -5.93 16.02
CA HIS A 38 3.62 -6.40 16.68
C HIS A 38 2.78 -5.21 17.15
N ILE A 39 1.49 -5.19 16.80
CA ILE A 39 0.55 -4.13 17.17
C ILE A 39 -0.74 -4.74 17.72
N ASP A 40 -1.22 -4.25 18.86
CA ASP A 40 -2.48 -4.71 19.44
C ASP A 40 -3.67 -4.13 18.66
N VAL A 41 -4.71 -4.94 18.47
CA VAL A 41 -5.91 -4.53 17.71
C VAL A 41 -6.65 -3.35 18.38
N SER A 42 -6.52 -3.20 19.71
CA SER A 42 -7.09 -2.08 20.46
C SER A 42 -6.42 -0.74 20.15
N GLU A 43 -5.22 -0.76 19.57
CA GLU A 43 -4.51 0.45 19.15
C GLU A 43 -5.03 0.99 17.80
N ALA A 44 -5.89 0.27 17.08
CA ALA A 44 -6.31 0.60 15.72
C ALA A 44 -7.77 1.09 15.63
N ALA A 45 -8.03 2.14 14.84
CA ALA A 45 -9.39 2.55 14.50
C ALA A 45 -10.02 1.60 13.47
N LYS A 46 -9.19 1.03 12.59
CA LYS A 46 -9.56 0.03 11.58
C LYS A 46 -8.52 -1.07 11.53
N VAL A 47 -8.97 -2.32 11.43
CA VAL A 47 -8.09 -3.48 11.26
C VAL A 47 -8.35 -4.13 9.90
N VAL A 48 -7.28 -4.46 9.19
CA VAL A 48 -7.28 -5.27 7.97
C VAL A 48 -6.51 -6.55 8.29
N ASP A 49 -7.16 -7.70 8.23
CA ASP A 49 -6.48 -8.98 8.44
C ASP A 49 -5.84 -9.46 7.12
N ALA A 50 -4.53 -9.63 7.14
CA ALA A 50 -3.71 -10.07 6.02
C ALA A 50 -3.07 -11.45 6.27
N GLU A 51 -3.65 -12.26 7.17
CA GLU A 51 -3.22 -13.66 7.36
C GLU A 51 -3.25 -14.42 6.04
N GLY A 52 -2.15 -15.12 5.74
CA GLY A 52 -1.97 -15.84 4.46
C GLY A 52 -1.78 -14.95 3.23
N LEU A 53 -1.75 -13.63 3.39
CA LEU A 53 -1.56 -12.67 2.30
C LEU A 53 -0.17 -12.01 2.36
N HIS A 54 0.23 -11.46 1.22
CA HIS A 54 1.44 -10.64 1.10
C HIS A 54 1.10 -9.17 1.30
N VAL A 55 1.98 -8.47 2.02
CA VAL A 55 1.93 -7.02 2.18
C VAL A 55 3.22 -6.45 1.61
N ALA A 56 3.10 -5.55 0.64
CA ALA A 56 4.23 -4.96 -0.06
C ALA A 56 3.98 -3.46 -0.28
N PRO A 57 5.04 -2.66 -0.54
CA PRO A 57 4.88 -1.34 -1.12
C PRO A 57 4.00 -1.40 -2.36
N GLY A 58 3.16 -0.39 -2.54
CA GLY A 58 2.42 -0.24 -3.79
C GLY A 58 3.38 -0.12 -4.97
N PHE A 59 3.01 -0.73 -6.10
CA PHE A 59 3.88 -0.74 -7.26
C PHE A 59 3.97 0.64 -7.90
N ILE A 60 5.13 0.92 -8.50
CA ILE A 60 5.41 2.15 -9.24
C ILE A 60 5.49 1.78 -10.71
N ASP A 61 4.53 2.27 -11.51
CA ASP A 61 4.56 2.10 -12.96
C ASP A 61 5.29 3.29 -13.59
N LEU A 62 6.47 3.00 -14.14
CA LEU A 62 7.36 4.01 -14.70
C LEU A 62 6.99 4.39 -16.14
N HIS A 63 6.01 3.74 -16.76
CA HIS A 63 5.74 3.91 -18.17
C HIS A 63 4.26 3.82 -18.50
N THR A 64 3.54 4.92 -18.30
CA THR A 64 2.11 5.02 -18.62
C THR A 64 1.84 6.13 -19.63
N HIS A 65 0.66 6.04 -20.25
CA HIS A 65 0.10 7.05 -21.15
C HIS A 65 -1.25 7.55 -20.61
N TYR A 66 -1.33 7.79 -19.30
CA TYR A 66 -2.56 8.25 -18.67
C TYR A 66 -2.86 9.75 -18.86
N ASP A 67 -2.00 10.47 -19.58
CA ASP A 67 -2.06 11.91 -19.84
C ASP A 67 -3.46 12.40 -20.21
N ALA A 68 -4.10 11.72 -21.17
CA ALA A 68 -5.47 11.99 -21.56
C ALA A 68 -6.48 11.19 -20.72
N GLN A 69 -6.16 9.93 -20.39
CA GLN A 69 -7.11 9.03 -19.71
C GLN A 69 -7.61 9.57 -18.37
N LEU A 70 -6.78 10.29 -17.62
CA LEU A 70 -7.17 10.89 -16.34
C LEU A 70 -8.41 11.79 -16.42
N PHE A 71 -8.72 12.35 -17.59
CA PHE A 71 -9.90 13.20 -17.76
C PHE A 71 -11.23 12.41 -17.77
N TRP A 72 -11.21 11.12 -18.08
CA TRP A 72 -12.42 10.27 -18.09
C TRP A 72 -12.35 9.04 -17.17
N ASP A 73 -11.17 8.68 -16.67
CA ASP A 73 -10.95 7.70 -15.60
C ASP A 73 -10.05 8.31 -14.50
N PRO A 74 -10.63 9.13 -13.60
CA PRO A 74 -9.85 9.84 -12.57
C PRO A 74 -9.29 8.92 -11.48
N TYR A 75 -9.69 7.64 -11.45
CA TYR A 75 -9.25 6.68 -10.44
C TYR A 75 -8.13 5.76 -10.94
N CYS A 76 -7.71 5.90 -12.20
CA CYS A 76 -6.75 5.01 -12.86
C CYS A 76 -7.08 3.55 -12.58
N THR A 77 -8.35 3.15 -12.76
CA THR A 77 -8.90 1.90 -12.22
C THR A 77 -8.09 0.66 -12.59
N LEU A 78 -7.60 0.60 -13.84
CA LEU A 78 -6.72 -0.44 -14.33
C LEU A 78 -5.44 -0.57 -13.51
N SER A 79 -4.80 0.54 -13.14
CA SER A 79 -3.58 0.52 -12.31
C SER A 79 -3.90 0.10 -10.88
N SER A 80 -4.90 0.74 -10.27
CA SER A 80 -5.28 0.51 -8.88
C SER A 80 -5.68 -0.96 -8.62
N TRP A 81 -6.37 -1.62 -9.56
CA TRP A 81 -6.72 -3.04 -9.44
C TRP A 81 -5.53 -4.00 -9.49
N HIS A 82 -4.42 -3.59 -10.10
CA HIS A 82 -3.19 -4.40 -10.18
C HIS A 82 -2.15 -3.99 -9.13
N GLY A 83 -2.53 -3.22 -8.11
CA GLY A 83 -1.66 -2.83 -7.00
C GLY A 83 -0.70 -1.68 -7.31
N ILE A 84 -0.89 -0.97 -8.41
CA ILE A 84 -0.12 0.24 -8.75
C ILE A 84 -0.67 1.41 -7.94
N THR A 85 0.24 2.14 -7.29
CA THR A 85 -0.09 3.29 -6.43
C THR A 85 0.55 4.59 -6.88
N SER A 86 1.47 4.53 -7.84
CA SER A 86 2.15 5.68 -8.42
C SER A 86 2.48 5.40 -9.87
N VAL A 87 2.35 6.42 -10.71
CA VAL A 87 2.55 6.32 -12.16
C VAL A 87 3.40 7.48 -12.67
N VAL A 88 4.15 7.23 -13.74
CA VAL A 88 4.81 8.26 -14.55
C VAL A 88 4.08 8.37 -15.88
N ILE A 89 3.62 9.58 -16.22
CA ILE A 89 2.92 9.94 -17.46
C ILE A 89 3.83 10.73 -18.40
N GLY A 90 3.39 11.02 -19.63
CA GLY A 90 4.13 11.85 -20.59
C GLY A 90 5.25 11.09 -21.30
N ASN A 91 5.04 9.79 -21.52
CA ASN A 91 6.01 8.93 -22.19
C ASN A 91 5.90 9.03 -23.72
N CYS A 92 7.00 8.72 -24.41
CA CYS A 92 7.12 8.54 -25.86
C CYS A 92 6.97 9.78 -26.77
N GLY A 93 6.95 10.99 -26.21
CA GLY A 93 7.02 12.25 -26.97
C GLY A 93 5.66 12.83 -27.28
#